data_AF-A0A835F0S9-F1
#
_entry.id   AF-A0A835F0S9-F1
#
_cell.length_a   1.000
_cell.length_b   1.000
_cell.length_c   1.000
_cell.angle_alpha   90.00
_cell.angle_beta   90.00
_cell.angle_gamma   90.00
#
_symmetry.space_group_name_H-M   'P 1'
#
loop_
_entity.id
_entity.type
_entity.pdbx_description
1 polymer ?
#
loop_
_entity_poly.entity_id
_entity_poly.type
_entity_poly.pdbx_seq_one_letter_code
_entity_poly.pdbx_strand_id
1 'polypeptide(L)'
;MQSCCEERPGKGKKSWAPARTLIHLNAGFVAGVLVMLLVYVYLVVSQQQVAISGLGDVTHVQHRILDKQLVQGSVESDVTHVQYRILDKQLVQGSVESDQKGKVVHNTNGYYSETCEVDGDVRVNGTALSVFLVPTRTGRSSPERREWKIQPYSRKIVPGIKAVTVAQLPDDATAPVCTASYTMPAVLFAVGGLTGNFWHDFNDVLVPLFIASRRYAGEVQFLITNTEPWFPVAYRPILRRLTNYDVVDLDADDAHVRCFPRVTVGVHMQRDLGIIPE
;
A
#
# COMPACT_ATOMS: atom_id res chain seq x y z
N MET A 1 87.18 33.41 -5.16
CA MET A 1 87.15 32.20 -6.01
C MET A 1 85.68 31.78 -6.12
N GLN A 2 84.90 32.29 -7.09
CA GLN A 2 84.64 31.69 -8.43
C GLN A 2 84.33 30.19 -8.32
N SER A 3 83.06 29.80 -8.37
CA SER A 3 82.27 29.44 -9.57
C SER A 3 82.79 28.19 -10.29
N CYS A 4 81.97 27.14 -10.36
CA CYS A 4 81.49 26.60 -11.65
C CYS A 4 80.41 25.53 -11.48
N CYS A 5 79.45 25.57 -12.41
CA CYS A 5 78.42 24.57 -12.70
C CYS A 5 79.03 23.38 -13.46
N GLU A 6 78.37 22.22 -13.41
CA GLU A 6 78.64 21.13 -14.36
C GLU A 6 77.31 20.52 -14.87
N GLU A 7 77.35 20.11 -16.13
CA GLU A 7 76.25 19.98 -17.10
C GLU A 7 75.35 18.74 -16.96
N ARG A 8 74.18 18.77 -17.64
CA ARG A 8 73.41 17.57 -18.03
C ARG A 8 73.77 17.14 -19.47
N PRO A 9 73.65 15.83 -19.79
CA PRO A 9 72.64 15.40 -20.77
C PRO A 9 72.01 14.04 -20.37
N GLY A 10 70.91 13.51 -20.91
CA GLY A 10 70.10 13.87 -22.05
C GLY A 10 68.74 13.13 -21.98
N LYS A 11 67.84 13.54 -22.87
CA LYS A 11 66.42 13.13 -22.95
C LYS A 11 66.27 11.69 -23.45
N GLY A 12 65.50 10.88 -22.74
CA GLY A 12 64.88 9.66 -23.25
C GLY A 12 63.36 9.77 -23.17
N LYS A 13 62.71 10.19 -24.27
CA LYS A 13 61.26 10.15 -24.42
C LYS A 13 60.84 8.68 -24.49
N LYS A 14 60.16 8.14 -23.47
CA LYS A 14 59.50 6.84 -23.58
C LYS A 14 58.12 7.06 -24.20
N SER A 15 58.02 6.74 -25.48
CA SER A 15 56.79 6.68 -26.25
C SER A 15 55.86 5.63 -25.65
N TRP A 16 54.59 6.02 -25.55
CA TRP A 16 53.45 5.19 -25.17
C TRP A 16 53.09 4.26 -26.33
N ALA A 17 53.00 2.96 -26.05
CA ALA A 17 52.19 2.04 -26.83
C ALA A 17 51.06 1.53 -25.91
N PRO A 18 49.78 1.70 -26.24
CA PRO A 18 48.72 1.05 -25.50
C PRO A 18 48.77 -0.45 -25.82
N ALA A 19 49.06 -1.26 -24.81
CA ALA A 19 48.80 -2.69 -24.90
C ALA A 19 47.30 -2.87 -25.12
N ARG A 20 46.91 -3.29 -26.32
CA ARG A 20 45.56 -3.79 -26.60
C ARG A 20 45.42 -5.11 -25.84
N THR A 21 44.93 -5.02 -24.61
CA THR A 21 44.48 -6.18 -23.85
C THR A 21 43.27 -6.74 -24.57
N LEU A 22 43.48 -7.75 -25.41
CA LEU A 22 42.38 -8.52 -25.97
C LEU A 22 41.74 -9.26 -24.79
N ILE A 23 40.60 -8.76 -24.30
CA ILE A 23 39.82 -9.47 -23.29
C ILE A 23 39.32 -10.73 -23.98
N HIS A 24 39.98 -11.87 -23.70
CA HIS A 24 39.45 -13.17 -24.06
C HIS A 24 38.17 -13.37 -23.26
N LEU A 25 37.05 -12.91 -23.82
CA LEU A 25 35.73 -13.11 -23.24
C LEU A 25 35.48 -14.62 -23.27
N ASN A 26 35.62 -15.26 -22.12
CA ASN A 26 35.53 -16.70 -22.01
C ASN A 26 34.18 -17.13 -22.60
N ALA A 27 34.19 -17.98 -23.62
CA ALA A 27 32.98 -18.35 -24.36
C ALA A 27 31.90 -18.90 -23.41
N GLY A 28 32.32 -19.55 -22.31
CA GLY A 28 31.42 -20.00 -21.25
C GLY A 28 30.72 -18.87 -20.48
N PHE A 29 31.37 -17.72 -20.30
CA PHE A 29 30.76 -16.54 -19.68
C PHE A 29 29.71 -15.91 -20.61
N VAL A 30 30.01 -15.79 -21.90
CA VAL A 30 29.06 -15.27 -22.90
C VAL A 30 27.85 -16.19 -23.01
N ALA A 31 28.09 -17.50 -23.10
CA ALA A 31 27.03 -18.50 -23.11
C ALA A 31 26.18 -18.47 -21.83
N GLY A 32 26.82 -18.32 -20.66
CA GLY A 32 26.13 -18.21 -19.38
C GLY A 32 25.22 -16.97 -19.28
N VAL A 33 25.72 -15.81 -19.72
CA VAL A 33 24.92 -14.57 -19.76
C VAL A 33 23.76 -14.70 -20.75
N LEU A 34 23.99 -15.30 -21.93
CA LEU A 34 22.93 -15.57 -22.90
C LEU A 34 21.86 -16.50 -22.36
N VAL A 35 22.23 -17.60 -21.71
CA VAL A 35 21.26 -18.53 -21.10
C VAL A 35 20.46 -17.84 -20.00
N MET A 36 21.11 -17.05 -19.15
CA MET A 36 20.41 -16.27 -18.11
C MET A 36 19.43 -15.25 -18.70
N LEU A 37 19.83 -14.54 -19.75
CA LEU A 37 18.94 -13.60 -20.44
C LEU A 37 17.78 -14.31 -21.14
N LEU A 38 18.01 -15.46 -21.76
CA LEU A 38 16.96 -16.25 -22.41
C LEU A 38 15.98 -16.83 -21.40
N VAL A 39 16.47 -17.32 -20.25
CA VAL A 39 15.60 -17.79 -19.15
C VAL A 39 14.81 -16.63 -18.57
N TYR A 40 15.44 -15.47 -18.35
CA TYR A 40 14.76 -14.27 -17.86
C TYR A 40 13.66 -13.81 -18.83
N VAL A 41 13.97 -13.70 -20.12
CA VAL A 41 13.00 -13.34 -21.16
C VAL A 41 11.89 -14.39 -21.25
N TYR A 42 12.22 -15.68 -21.20
CA TYR A 42 11.22 -16.76 -21.17
C TYR A 42 10.29 -16.63 -19.97
N LEU A 43 10.82 -16.38 -18.77
CA LEU A 43 10.00 -16.18 -17.56
C LEU A 43 9.11 -14.95 -17.70
N VAL A 44 9.64 -13.82 -18.16
CA VAL A 44 8.86 -12.58 -18.37
C VAL A 44 7.76 -12.77 -19.44
N VAL A 45 8.06 -13.45 -20.55
CA VAL A 45 7.09 -13.73 -21.62
C VAL A 45 6.05 -14.75 -21.16
N SER A 46 6.44 -15.78 -20.40
CA SER A 46 5.49 -16.76 -19.85
C SER A 46 4.47 -16.12 -18.89
N GLN A 47 4.85 -15.04 -18.20
CA GLN A 47 3.93 -14.26 -17.36
C GLN A 47 2.88 -13.50 -18.19
N GLN A 48 3.16 -13.17 -19.46
CA GLN A 48 2.19 -12.51 -20.35
C GLN A 48 1.15 -13.47 -20.96
N GLN A 49 1.48 -14.76 -21.11
CA GLN A 49 0.57 -15.74 -21.74
C GLN A 49 -0.52 -16.27 -20.79
N VAL A 50 -0.35 -16.14 -19.47
CA VAL A 50 -1.38 -16.49 -18.48
C VAL A 50 -2.61 -15.57 -18.59
N ALA A 51 -2.48 -14.40 -19.23
CA ALA A 51 -3.59 -13.45 -19.40
C ALA A 51 -4.58 -13.79 -20.53
N ILE A 52 -4.28 -14.74 -21.43
CA ILE A 52 -5.13 -15.02 -22.62
C ILE A 52 -5.86 -16.38 -22.54
N SER A 53 -5.48 -17.27 -21.62
CA SER A 53 -6.12 -18.60 -21.52
C SER A 53 -7.26 -18.68 -20.49
N GLY A 54 -7.68 -17.55 -19.92
CA GLY A 54 -8.72 -17.51 -18.87
C GLY A 54 -10.17 -17.50 -19.34
N LEU A 55 -10.43 -17.73 -20.63
CA LEU A 55 -11.79 -17.74 -21.20
C LEU A 55 -12.18 -19.14 -21.68
N GLY A 56 -12.34 -20.05 -20.73
CA GLY A 56 -12.82 -21.40 -21.00
C GLY A 56 -12.75 -22.26 -19.76
N ASP A 57 -13.78 -22.18 -18.92
CA ASP A 57 -14.63 -23.33 -18.59
C ASP A 57 -15.50 -22.99 -17.36
N VAL A 58 -16.74 -22.61 -17.63
CA VAL A 58 -17.83 -22.66 -16.65
C VAL A 58 -18.44 -24.04 -16.82
N THR A 59 -18.12 -24.99 -15.94
CA THR A 59 -19.04 -25.99 -15.39
C THR A 59 -18.30 -26.91 -14.41
N HIS A 60 -18.60 -26.81 -13.12
CA HIS A 60 -19.17 -27.90 -12.32
C HIS A 60 -19.23 -27.46 -10.86
N VAL A 61 -20.44 -27.13 -10.40
CA VAL A 61 -20.79 -27.09 -8.99
C VAL A 61 -20.60 -28.49 -8.43
N GLN A 62 -19.88 -28.65 -7.31
CA GLN A 62 -20.16 -29.77 -6.42
C GLN A 62 -19.85 -29.41 -4.96
N HIS A 63 -20.92 -29.29 -4.20
CA HIS A 63 -20.95 -29.21 -2.75
C HIS A 63 -20.51 -30.56 -2.16
N ARG A 64 -19.56 -30.56 -1.21
CA ARG A 64 -19.44 -31.64 -0.23
C ARG A 64 -19.20 -31.07 1.16
N ILE A 65 -20.31 -30.95 1.86
CA ILE A 65 -20.41 -31.08 3.31
C ILE A 65 -19.91 -32.50 3.65
N LEU A 66 -19.02 -32.64 4.63
CA LEU A 66 -18.96 -33.86 5.42
C LEU A 66 -18.67 -33.51 6.87
N ASP A 67 -19.67 -33.84 7.70
CA ASP A 67 -19.67 -33.80 9.15
C ASP A 67 -18.48 -34.54 9.75
N LYS A 68 -17.90 -33.94 10.79
CA LYS A 68 -17.36 -34.68 11.93
C LYS A 68 -17.77 -33.99 13.22
N GLN A 69 -18.99 -34.33 13.65
CA GLN A 69 -19.39 -34.24 15.05
C GLN A 69 -19.44 -35.66 15.59
N LEU A 70 -18.66 -35.92 16.65
CA LEU A 70 -18.90 -36.89 17.73
C LEU A 70 -17.58 -37.14 18.45
N VAL A 71 -17.35 -36.48 19.58
CA VAL A 71 -17.14 -37.18 20.87
C VAL A 71 -17.71 -36.27 21.96
N GLN A 72 -18.79 -36.74 22.57
CA GLN A 72 -19.37 -36.24 23.78
C GLN A 72 -18.71 -36.98 24.95
N GLY A 73 -18.08 -36.23 25.85
CA GLY A 73 -17.56 -36.71 27.13
C GLY A 73 -17.86 -35.65 28.19
N SER A 74 -18.68 -36.02 29.16
CA SER A 74 -19.25 -35.19 30.21
C SER A 74 -18.25 -34.82 31.32
N VAL A 75 -18.22 -33.53 31.64
CA VAL A 75 -18.17 -32.87 32.97
C VAL A 75 -17.42 -33.59 34.10
N GLU A 76 -16.33 -32.98 34.57
CA GLU A 76 -16.13 -32.75 36.01
C GLU A 76 -15.36 -31.43 36.24
N SER A 77 -15.85 -30.71 37.23
CA SER A 77 -15.55 -29.33 37.61
C SER A 77 -14.27 -29.20 38.43
N ASP A 78 -13.42 -28.23 38.11
CA ASP A 78 -12.65 -27.53 39.14
C ASP A 78 -12.39 -26.07 38.75
N VAL A 79 -12.94 -25.16 39.55
CA VAL A 79 -12.91 -23.70 39.35
C VAL A 79 -11.85 -23.15 40.29
N THR A 80 -10.66 -22.88 39.76
CA THR A 80 -9.63 -22.08 40.46
C THR A 80 -9.57 -20.67 39.89
N HIS A 81 -10.41 -19.83 40.48
CA HIS A 81 -10.20 -18.43 40.84
C HIS A 81 -8.88 -17.78 40.35
N VAL A 82 -8.89 -17.15 39.16
CA VAL A 82 -7.93 -16.10 38.82
C VAL A 82 -8.70 -14.82 38.51
N GLN A 83 -8.77 -13.99 39.56
CA GLN A 83 -9.42 -12.69 39.61
C GLN A 83 -8.70 -11.70 38.68
N TYR A 84 -9.28 -11.36 37.53
CA TYR A 84 -9.04 -10.04 36.94
C TYR A 84 -10.09 -9.07 37.49
N ARG A 85 -9.63 -8.07 38.24
CA ARG A 85 -10.45 -6.95 38.70
C ARG A 85 -10.83 -6.12 37.48
N ILE A 86 -12.06 -6.35 37.01
CA ILE A 86 -12.81 -5.39 36.19
C ILE A 86 -12.97 -4.14 37.06
N LEU A 87 -12.24 -3.08 36.70
CA LEU A 87 -12.64 -1.73 37.09
C LEU A 87 -13.46 -1.18 35.93
N ASP A 88 -14.76 -1.43 36.00
CA ASP A 88 -15.76 -0.70 35.24
C ASP A 88 -15.63 0.78 35.60
N LYS A 89 -15.21 1.58 34.63
CA LYS A 89 -15.66 2.95 34.38
C LYS A 89 -14.99 3.46 33.11
N GLN A 90 -15.61 3.18 31.98
CA GLN A 90 -16.19 4.26 31.17
C GLN A 90 -17.11 3.62 30.14
N LEU A 91 -18.42 3.80 30.34
CA LEU A 91 -19.39 3.82 29.26
C LEU A 91 -18.92 4.91 28.27
N VAL A 92 -18.23 4.52 27.20
CA VAL A 92 -18.17 5.35 26.01
C VAL A 92 -19.31 4.87 25.14
N GLN A 93 -20.39 5.63 25.21
CA GLN A 93 -21.47 5.64 24.23
C GLN A 93 -20.90 5.40 22.84
N GLY A 94 -21.31 4.29 22.22
CA GLY A 94 -21.34 4.20 20.77
C GLY A 94 -22.20 5.34 20.26
N SER A 95 -21.56 6.44 19.90
CA SER A 95 -22.21 7.44 19.07
C SER A 95 -22.39 6.78 17.71
N VAL A 96 -23.62 6.37 17.43
CA VAL A 96 -24.10 6.23 16.05
C VAL A 96 -23.73 7.53 15.36
N GLU A 97 -22.66 7.50 14.56
CA GLU A 97 -22.18 8.67 13.84
C GLU A 97 -23.24 9.00 12.78
N SER A 98 -23.89 10.14 12.98
CA SER A 98 -24.79 10.75 12.02
C SER A 98 -24.14 10.74 10.64
N ASP A 99 -24.85 10.22 9.63
CA ASP A 99 -24.46 10.13 8.21
C ASP A 99 -24.38 11.53 7.59
N GLN A 100 -23.49 12.38 8.11
CA GLN A 100 -23.18 13.69 7.56
C GLN A 100 -22.16 13.52 6.45
N LYS A 101 -22.66 13.20 5.26
CA LYS A 101 -21.90 13.35 4.02
C LYS A 101 -21.34 14.78 3.92
N GLY A 102 -20.10 14.92 3.46
CA GLY A 102 -19.42 16.19 3.30
C GLY A 102 -18.49 16.57 4.46
N LYS A 103 -17.91 15.60 5.18
CA LYS A 103 -16.97 15.82 6.29
C LYS A 103 -15.66 15.06 6.08
N VAL A 104 -14.57 15.68 6.53
CA VAL A 104 -13.28 15.01 6.76
C VAL A 104 -13.13 14.76 8.26
N VAL A 105 -12.94 13.52 8.65
CA VAL A 105 -12.61 13.10 10.02
C VAL A 105 -11.15 12.68 10.04
N HIS A 106 -10.29 13.58 10.52
CA HIS A 106 -8.88 13.28 10.75
C HIS A 106 -8.68 12.74 12.16
N ASN A 107 -8.24 11.49 12.28
CA ASN A 107 -7.97 10.82 13.53
C ASN A 107 -6.47 10.75 13.80
N THR A 108 -6.03 11.42 14.88
CA THR A 108 -4.65 11.40 15.38
C THR A 108 -4.51 10.73 16.75
N ASN A 109 -5.63 10.23 17.30
CA ASN A 109 -5.71 9.68 18.66
C ASN A 109 -4.98 8.34 18.80
N GLY A 110 -4.60 7.71 17.69
CA GLY A 110 -3.78 6.51 17.68
C GLY A 110 -2.34 6.79 18.12
N TYR A 111 -1.78 5.91 18.95
CA TYR A 111 -0.36 5.94 19.29
C TYR A 111 0.51 5.71 18.04
N TYR A 112 0.06 4.82 17.15
CA TYR A 112 0.84 4.40 16.00
C TYR A 112 0.50 5.15 14.71
N SER A 113 -0.76 5.42 14.40
CA SER A 113 -1.19 5.86 13.05
C SER A 113 -1.99 7.15 13.06
N GLU A 114 -2.06 7.78 11.90
CA GLU A 114 -3.03 8.82 11.57
C GLU A 114 -3.88 8.35 10.40
N THR A 115 -5.19 8.63 10.45
CA THR A 115 -6.11 8.29 9.36
C THR A 115 -7.03 9.47 9.05
N CYS A 116 -7.43 9.60 7.79
CA CYS A 116 -8.48 10.53 7.38
C CYS A 116 -9.63 9.74 6.77
N GLU A 117 -10.82 9.84 7.33
CA GLU A 117 -12.05 9.41 6.68
C GLU A 117 -12.69 10.60 5.97
N VAL A 118 -12.86 10.47 4.65
CA VAL A 118 -13.42 11.51 3.80
C VAL A 118 -14.72 10.99 3.21
N ASP A 119 -15.84 11.64 3.51
CA ASP A 119 -17.17 11.22 3.08
C ASP A 119 -17.84 12.29 2.21
N GLY A 120 -18.35 11.94 1.03
CA GLY A 120 -18.96 12.88 0.08
C GLY A 120 -18.47 12.70 -1.36
N ASP A 121 -18.35 13.80 -2.12
CA ASP A 121 -17.73 13.78 -3.46
C ASP A 121 -16.21 13.89 -3.29
N VAL A 122 -15.52 12.75 -3.33
CA VAL A 122 -14.08 12.66 -3.06
C VAL A 122 -13.30 12.46 -4.35
N ARG A 123 -12.31 13.32 -4.60
CA ARG A 123 -11.39 13.25 -5.75
C ARG A 123 -10.03 12.76 -5.30
N VAL A 124 -9.58 11.61 -5.80
CA VAL A 124 -8.24 11.05 -5.54
C VAL A 124 -7.39 11.26 -6.78
N ASN A 125 -6.27 11.97 -6.63
CA ASN A 125 -5.26 12.14 -7.68
C ASN A 125 -3.99 11.39 -7.27
N GLY A 126 -3.69 10.30 -7.98
CA GLY A 126 -2.52 9.44 -7.71
C GLY A 126 -1.20 10.18 -7.93
N THR A 127 -1.05 10.84 -9.07
CA THR A 127 0.17 11.57 -9.45
C THR A 127 0.53 12.68 -8.45
N ALA A 128 -0.46 13.41 -7.96
CA ALA A 128 -0.27 14.50 -6.99
C ALA A 128 -0.29 14.02 -5.53
N LEU A 129 -0.57 12.73 -5.28
CA LEU A 129 -0.81 12.16 -3.95
C LEU A 129 -1.77 13.01 -3.11
N SER A 130 -2.92 13.34 -3.68
CA SER A 130 -3.91 14.20 -3.05
C SER A 130 -5.32 13.62 -3.08
N VAL A 131 -6.06 13.89 -2.01
CA VAL A 131 -7.46 13.51 -1.81
C VAL A 131 -8.24 14.77 -1.45
N PHE A 132 -9.18 15.13 -2.31
CA PHE A 132 -9.98 16.33 -2.16
C PHE A 132 -11.42 16.01 -1.85
N LEU A 133 -11.99 16.65 -0.82
CA LEU A 133 -13.42 16.69 -0.61
C LEU A 133 -14.01 17.90 -1.31
N VAL A 134 -14.94 17.67 -2.24
CA VAL A 134 -15.69 18.73 -2.91
C VAL A 134 -16.85 19.17 -2.01
N PRO A 135 -16.98 20.46 -1.68
CA PRO A 135 -18.06 20.95 -0.83
C PRO A 135 -19.42 20.83 -1.55
N THR A 136 -20.44 20.37 -0.82
CA THR A 136 -21.82 20.42 -1.31
C THR A 136 -22.35 21.86 -1.23
N ARG A 137 -23.13 22.30 -2.22
CA ARG A 137 -23.71 23.67 -2.30
C ARG A 137 -24.54 24.09 -1.08
N THR A 138 -25.05 23.13 -0.31
CA THR A 138 -25.84 23.34 0.91
C THR A 138 -25.02 23.26 2.21
N GLY A 139 -23.76 22.83 2.11
CA GLY A 139 -22.85 22.72 3.24
C GLY A 139 -22.28 24.09 3.59
N ARG A 140 -22.16 24.37 4.88
CA ARG A 140 -21.51 25.60 5.37
C ARG A 140 -20.07 25.61 4.85
N SER A 141 -19.79 26.42 3.83
CA SER A 141 -18.43 26.67 3.35
C SER A 141 -17.61 27.18 4.54
N SER A 142 -16.75 26.34 5.10
CA SER A 142 -15.73 26.83 6.02
C SER A 142 -14.75 27.63 5.17
N PRO A 143 -14.56 28.94 5.42
CA PRO A 143 -13.61 29.75 4.66
C PRO A 143 -12.15 29.32 4.91
N GLU A 144 -11.89 28.54 5.95
CA GLU A 144 -10.58 27.93 6.19
C GLU A 144 -10.38 26.69 5.32
N ARG A 145 -9.37 26.76 4.44
CA ARG A 145 -8.76 25.60 3.80
C ARG A 145 -8.20 24.68 4.89
N ARG A 146 -8.88 23.56 5.13
CA ARG A 146 -8.36 22.51 6.01
C ARG A 146 -7.61 21.50 5.16
N GLU A 147 -6.32 21.39 5.45
CA GLU A 147 -5.40 20.49 4.78
C GLU A 147 -4.68 19.66 5.84
N TRP A 148 -4.62 18.35 5.59
CA TRP A 148 -3.91 17.39 6.42
C TRP A 148 -2.91 16.65 5.56
N LYS A 149 -1.70 16.48 6.05
CA LYS A 149 -0.66 15.73 5.34
C LYS A 149 -0.27 14.55 6.21
N ILE A 150 -0.65 13.35 5.77
CA ILE A 150 -0.45 12.11 6.53
C ILE A 150 0.30 11.08 5.70
N GLN A 151 1.13 10.26 6.34
CA GLN A 151 1.61 9.04 5.70
C GLN A 151 0.49 8.00 5.77
N PRO A 152 0.01 7.43 4.64
CA PRO A 152 -1.10 6.50 4.65
C PRO A 152 -0.63 5.10 5.09
N TYR A 153 -0.02 5.01 6.26
CA TYR A 153 0.63 3.83 6.82
C TYR A 153 0.21 3.67 8.29
N SER A 154 0.30 2.46 8.82
CA SER A 154 -0.09 2.14 10.21
C SER A 154 0.79 2.77 11.30
N ARG A 155 1.90 3.40 10.88
CA ARG A 155 2.88 4.12 11.69
C ARG A 155 3.02 5.56 11.20
N LYS A 156 3.00 6.57 12.10
CA LYS A 156 2.91 8.01 11.76
C LYS A 156 4.08 8.50 10.90
N ILE A 157 5.28 8.02 11.19
CA ILE A 157 6.50 8.46 10.54
C ILE A 157 7.36 7.24 10.23
N VAL A 158 7.38 6.87 8.96
CA VAL A 158 8.20 5.79 8.39
C VAL A 158 9.06 6.38 7.28
N PRO A 159 10.38 6.21 7.33
CA PRO A 159 11.27 6.61 6.24
C PRO A 159 10.85 5.98 4.90
N GLY A 160 10.88 6.75 3.83
CA GLY A 160 10.56 6.28 2.48
C GLY A 160 9.07 6.26 2.13
N ILE A 161 8.16 6.42 3.11
CA ILE A 161 6.72 6.53 2.84
C ILE A 161 6.36 7.96 2.43
N LYS A 162 5.73 8.11 1.27
CA LYS A 162 5.25 9.40 0.77
C LYS A 162 4.00 9.81 1.53
N ALA A 163 3.93 11.09 1.90
CA ALA A 163 2.74 11.62 2.53
C ALA A 163 1.68 11.97 1.47
N VAL A 164 0.42 11.71 1.82
CA VAL A 164 -0.77 12.09 1.04
C VAL A 164 -1.37 13.34 1.64
N THR A 165 -1.72 14.29 0.77
CA THR A 165 -2.43 15.51 1.16
C THR A 165 -3.93 15.26 1.08
N VAL A 166 -4.64 15.41 2.20
CA VAL A 166 -6.10 15.42 2.28
C VAL A 166 -6.56 16.85 2.46
N ALA A 167 -7.44 17.36 1.60
CA ALA A 167 -7.90 18.73 1.67
C ALA A 167 -9.39 18.88 1.40
N GLN A 168 -10.04 19.81 2.10
CA GLN A 168 -11.37 20.27 1.73
C GLN A 168 -11.24 21.46 0.76
N LEU A 169 -11.89 21.37 -0.41
CA LEU A 169 -11.84 22.44 -1.40
C LEU A 169 -12.77 23.60 -1.00
N PRO A 170 -12.43 24.84 -1.39
CA PRO A 170 -13.24 26.02 -1.09
C PRO A 170 -14.54 26.05 -1.90
N ASP A 171 -14.52 25.53 -3.12
CA ASP A 171 -15.66 25.53 -4.05
C ASP A 171 -15.61 24.31 -4.99
N ASP A 172 -16.70 24.08 -5.73
CA ASP A 172 -16.84 23.02 -6.73
C ASP A 172 -16.06 23.32 -8.04
N ALA A 173 -15.85 24.60 -8.35
CA ALA A 173 -15.18 25.05 -9.57
C ALA A 173 -13.67 24.71 -9.61
N THR A 174 -13.03 24.64 -8.44
CA THR A 174 -11.61 24.27 -8.27
C THR A 174 -11.39 22.76 -8.20
N ALA A 175 -12.46 21.95 -8.21
CA ALA A 175 -12.35 20.51 -8.14
C ALA A 175 -11.79 19.90 -9.43
N PRO A 176 -10.78 19.01 -9.35
CA PRO A 176 -10.27 18.33 -10.53
C PRO A 176 -11.35 17.41 -11.12
N VAL A 177 -11.46 17.41 -12.46
CA VAL A 177 -12.46 16.62 -13.19
C VAL A 177 -12.21 15.13 -13.00
N CYS A 178 -13.26 14.36 -12.73
CA CYS A 178 -13.18 12.90 -12.67
C CYS A 178 -12.79 12.31 -14.02
N THR A 179 -11.71 11.54 -14.05
CA THR A 179 -11.39 10.65 -15.18
C THR A 179 -12.14 9.32 -15.09
N ALA A 180 -12.41 8.87 -13.86
CA ALA A 180 -13.22 7.69 -13.57
C ALA A 180 -14.04 7.93 -12.30
N SER A 181 -15.27 7.42 -12.28
CA SER A 181 -16.19 7.55 -11.15
C SER A 181 -16.64 6.17 -10.69
N TYR A 182 -16.69 6.00 -9.37
CA TYR A 182 -16.91 4.74 -8.70
C TYR A 182 -18.05 4.88 -7.68
N THR A 183 -18.79 3.81 -7.44
CA THR A 183 -19.93 3.79 -6.51
C THR A 183 -19.61 3.15 -5.15
N MET A 184 -18.51 2.42 -5.07
CA MET A 184 -17.98 1.81 -3.86
C MET A 184 -16.97 2.75 -3.17
N PRO A 185 -16.75 2.62 -1.85
CA PRO A 185 -15.69 3.34 -1.14
C PRO A 185 -14.29 2.88 -1.58
N ALA A 186 -13.26 3.66 -1.20
CA ALA A 186 -11.87 3.26 -1.35
C ALA A 186 -11.08 3.33 -0.04
N VAL A 187 -10.05 2.48 0.07
CA VAL A 187 -9.02 2.55 1.12
C VAL A 187 -7.69 2.80 0.43
N LEU A 188 -7.07 3.94 0.76
CA LEU A 188 -5.77 4.36 0.27
C LEU A 188 -4.71 4.08 1.34
N PHE A 189 -3.74 3.23 1.03
CA PHE A 189 -2.65 2.88 1.94
C PHE A 189 -1.33 2.78 1.19
N ALA A 190 -0.22 2.95 1.93
CA ALA A 190 1.11 2.73 1.40
C ALA A 190 1.58 1.30 1.64
N VAL A 191 2.27 0.74 0.66
CA VAL A 191 3.10 -0.48 0.79
C VAL A 191 4.53 -0.05 0.56
N GLY A 192 5.47 -0.39 1.43
CA GLY A 192 6.84 0.11 1.39
C GLY A 192 7.38 0.33 2.79
N GLY A 193 8.48 1.08 2.92
CA GLY A 193 9.04 1.44 4.22
C GLY A 193 9.58 0.22 4.96
N LEU A 194 8.81 -0.33 5.90
CA LEU A 194 9.21 -1.51 6.71
C LEU A 194 8.76 -2.85 6.09
N THR A 195 7.89 -2.82 5.08
CA THR A 195 7.41 -4.02 4.37
C THR A 195 8.56 -4.74 3.64
N GLY A 196 8.35 -6.01 3.29
CA GLY A 196 9.36 -6.89 2.69
C GLY A 196 9.78 -8.03 3.62
N ASN A 197 9.13 -8.15 4.77
CA ASN A 197 9.22 -9.29 5.66
C ASN A 197 7.85 -9.57 6.26
N PHE A 198 7.61 -10.84 6.58
CA PHE A 198 6.30 -11.32 7.04
C PHE A 198 5.75 -10.54 8.23
N TRP A 199 6.59 -10.14 9.19
CA TRP A 199 6.13 -9.41 10.36
C TRP A 199 5.50 -8.08 9.96
N HIS A 200 6.23 -7.23 9.23
CA HIS A 200 5.73 -5.92 8.83
C HIS A 200 4.61 -6.00 7.79
N ASP A 201 4.67 -6.97 6.88
CA ASP A 201 3.63 -7.16 5.86
C ASP A 201 2.27 -7.45 6.52
N PHE A 202 2.25 -8.26 7.59
CA PHE A 202 1.04 -8.56 8.34
C PHE A 202 0.68 -7.45 9.32
N ASN A 203 1.62 -7.05 10.15
CA ASN A 203 1.40 -6.13 11.26
C ASN A 203 1.06 -4.72 10.78
N ASP A 204 1.80 -4.23 9.79
CA ASP A 204 1.72 -2.85 9.40
C ASP A 204 0.74 -2.62 8.23
N VAL A 205 0.44 -3.66 7.44
CA VAL A 205 -0.41 -3.54 6.25
C VAL A 205 -1.64 -4.46 6.31
N LEU A 206 -1.48 -5.79 6.29
CA LEU A 206 -2.62 -6.70 6.04
C LEU A 206 -3.65 -6.71 7.18
N VAL A 207 -3.22 -6.73 8.45
CA VAL A 207 -4.15 -6.72 9.60
C VAL A 207 -4.89 -5.37 9.70
N PRO A 208 -4.21 -4.21 9.67
CA PRO A 208 -4.88 -2.91 9.61
C PRO A 208 -5.82 -2.76 8.39
N LEU A 209 -5.42 -3.28 7.23
CA LEU A 209 -6.23 -3.26 6.02
C LEU A 209 -7.49 -4.12 6.17
N PHE A 210 -7.40 -5.31 6.79
CA PHE A 210 -8.57 -6.13 7.12
C PHE A 210 -9.57 -5.35 7.99
N ILE A 211 -9.09 -4.67 9.04
CA ILE A 211 -9.93 -3.85 9.92
C ILE A 211 -10.61 -2.73 9.13
N ALA A 212 -9.86 -2.00 8.31
CA ALA A 212 -10.39 -0.89 7.52
C ALA A 212 -11.40 -1.32 6.43
N SER A 213 -11.31 -2.56 5.93
CA SER A 213 -12.09 -3.04 4.78
C SER A 213 -13.25 -3.96 5.13
N ARG A 214 -13.20 -4.70 6.25
CA ARG A 214 -14.18 -5.76 6.57
C ARG A 214 -15.64 -5.27 6.58
N ARG A 215 -15.87 -4.01 6.97
CA ARG A 215 -17.21 -3.37 7.01
C ARG A 215 -17.88 -3.30 5.65
N TYR A 216 -17.11 -3.39 4.57
CA TYR A 216 -17.60 -3.28 3.19
C TYR A 216 -17.86 -4.64 2.53
N ALA A 217 -17.55 -5.75 3.19
CA ALA A 217 -17.83 -7.10 2.68
C ALA A 217 -17.34 -7.35 1.23
N GLY A 218 -16.18 -6.82 0.87
CA GLY A 218 -15.60 -6.89 -0.48
C GLY A 218 -15.92 -5.69 -1.39
N GLU A 219 -16.93 -4.89 -1.06
CA GLU A 219 -17.33 -3.70 -1.83
C GLU A 219 -16.47 -2.47 -1.50
N VAL A 220 -15.16 -2.58 -1.74
CA VAL A 220 -14.19 -1.51 -1.46
C VAL A 220 -13.02 -1.57 -2.42
N GLN A 221 -12.65 -0.45 -3.02
CA GLN A 221 -11.49 -0.34 -3.90
C GLN A 221 -10.21 -0.12 -3.09
N PHE A 222 -9.16 -0.88 -3.37
CA PHE A 222 -7.84 -0.64 -2.79
C PHE A 222 -6.99 0.22 -3.72
N LEU A 223 -6.41 1.27 -3.14
CA LEU A 223 -5.49 2.20 -3.79
C LEU A 223 -4.15 2.14 -3.06
N ILE A 224 -3.09 1.75 -3.75
CA ILE A 224 -1.75 1.61 -3.15
C ILE A 224 -0.86 2.76 -3.62
N THR A 225 -0.16 3.39 -2.67
CA THR A 225 0.97 4.28 -2.95
C THR A 225 2.27 3.63 -2.48
N ASN A 226 3.42 4.16 -2.91
CA ASN A 226 4.73 3.56 -2.65
C ASN A 226 4.87 2.12 -3.20
N THR A 227 4.05 1.75 -4.17
CA THR A 227 3.78 0.36 -4.53
C THR A 227 5.04 -0.44 -4.79
N GLU A 228 5.17 -1.53 -4.03
CA GLU A 228 6.15 -2.57 -4.28
C GLU A 228 5.53 -3.66 -5.16
N PRO A 229 6.03 -3.91 -6.40
CA PRO A 229 5.37 -4.80 -7.35
C PRO A 229 5.15 -6.24 -6.87
N TRP A 230 5.99 -6.71 -5.94
CA TRP A 230 5.91 -8.05 -5.39
C TRP A 230 4.74 -8.23 -4.42
N PHE A 231 4.32 -7.18 -3.70
CA PHE A 231 3.33 -7.28 -2.63
C PHE A 231 1.94 -7.70 -3.13
N PRO A 232 1.32 -7.05 -4.13
CA PRO A 232 0.00 -7.46 -4.62
C PRO A 232 0.02 -8.85 -5.25
N VAL A 233 1.17 -9.29 -5.77
CA VAL A 233 1.37 -10.64 -6.30
C VAL A 233 1.44 -11.66 -5.17
N ALA A 234 2.29 -11.41 -4.16
CA ALA A 234 2.50 -12.30 -3.03
C ALA A 234 1.24 -12.50 -2.19
N TYR A 235 0.48 -11.42 -1.96
CA TYR A 235 -0.71 -11.42 -1.10
C TYR A 235 -2.03 -11.44 -1.86
N ARG A 236 -2.01 -11.73 -3.17
CA ARG A 236 -3.20 -11.84 -4.02
C ARG A 236 -4.33 -12.68 -3.40
N PRO A 237 -4.07 -13.86 -2.79
CA PRO A 237 -5.14 -14.66 -2.20
C PRO A 237 -5.84 -13.97 -1.02
N ILE A 238 -5.12 -13.17 -0.24
CA ILE A 238 -5.67 -12.41 0.88
C ILE A 238 -6.43 -11.20 0.35
N LEU A 239 -5.83 -10.42 -0.54
CA LEU A 239 -6.42 -9.20 -1.09
C LEU A 239 -7.77 -9.49 -1.77
N ARG A 240 -7.88 -10.58 -2.54
CA ARG A 240 -9.14 -11.02 -3.18
C ARG A 240 -10.25 -11.45 -2.21
N ARG A 241 -9.95 -11.63 -0.93
CA ARG A 241 -10.96 -11.88 0.11
C ARG A 241 -11.43 -10.59 0.79
N LEU A 242 -10.66 -9.51 0.65
CA LEU A 242 -10.96 -8.22 1.27
C LEU A 242 -11.62 -7.25 0.28
N THR A 243 -11.36 -7.41 -1.03
CA THR A 243 -11.96 -6.62 -2.11
C THR A 243 -12.41 -7.50 -3.28
N ASN A 244 -13.52 -7.12 -3.90
CA ASN A 244 -14.04 -7.69 -5.15
C ASN A 244 -13.39 -7.05 -6.40
N TYR A 245 -12.54 -6.03 -6.23
CA TYR A 245 -11.94 -5.22 -7.29
C TYR A 245 -10.44 -5.46 -7.40
N ASP A 246 -9.87 -5.21 -8.58
CA ASP A 246 -8.43 -5.25 -8.76
C ASP A 246 -7.77 -4.09 -8.01
N VAL A 247 -6.63 -4.35 -7.38
CA VAL A 247 -5.87 -3.34 -6.64
C VAL A 247 -5.28 -2.33 -7.61
N VAL A 248 -5.47 -1.04 -7.32
CA VAL A 248 -4.93 0.06 -8.13
C VAL A 248 -3.61 0.53 -7.56
N ASP A 249 -2.58 0.52 -8.39
CA ASP A 249 -1.30 1.18 -8.11
C ASP A 249 -1.39 2.66 -8.50
N LEU A 250 -1.39 3.56 -7.52
CA LEU A 250 -1.43 5.00 -7.75
C LEU A 250 -0.08 5.59 -8.17
N ASP A 251 1.03 4.87 -7.99
CA ASP A 251 2.36 5.34 -8.36
C ASP A 251 2.62 5.15 -9.87
N ALA A 252 2.02 4.12 -10.46
CA ALA A 252 2.05 3.87 -11.90
C ALA A 252 0.90 4.55 -12.67
N ASP A 253 0.08 5.32 -11.96
CA ASP A 253 -1.14 5.90 -12.50
C ASP A 253 -0.91 7.31 -13.07
N ASP A 254 -0.81 7.36 -14.40
CA ASP A 254 -0.60 8.62 -15.12
C ASP A 254 -1.88 9.47 -15.12
N ALA A 255 -1.88 10.51 -14.29
CA ALA A 255 -2.82 11.64 -14.27
C ALA A 255 -4.31 11.31 -14.12
N HIS A 256 -4.69 10.13 -13.61
CA HIS A 256 -6.09 9.81 -13.36
C HIS A 256 -6.58 10.43 -12.05
N VAL A 257 -7.71 11.11 -12.15
CA VAL A 257 -8.51 11.57 -11.01
C VAL A 257 -9.68 10.59 -10.84
N ARG A 258 -9.67 9.83 -9.75
CA ARG A 258 -10.74 8.87 -9.43
C ARG A 258 -11.69 9.44 -8.41
N CYS A 259 -12.98 9.26 -8.64
CA CYS A 259 -14.01 9.82 -7.82
C CYS A 259 -14.76 8.75 -7.05
N PHE A 260 -14.86 8.92 -5.75
CA PHE A 260 -15.47 7.96 -4.83
C PHE A 260 -16.48 8.66 -3.91
N PRO A 261 -17.52 7.95 -3.44
CA PRO A 261 -18.44 8.48 -2.42
C PRO A 261 -17.80 8.56 -1.03
N ARG A 262 -16.73 7.79 -0.78
CA ARG A 262 -16.01 7.76 0.49
C ARG A 262 -14.60 7.22 0.28
N VAL A 263 -13.62 7.83 0.95
CA VAL A 263 -12.23 7.38 0.95
C VAL A 263 -11.68 7.39 2.37
N THR A 264 -11.10 6.26 2.80
CA THR A 264 -10.27 6.19 3.99
C THR A 264 -8.81 6.30 3.56
N VAL A 265 -8.08 7.30 4.08
CA VAL A 265 -6.66 7.51 3.81
C VAL A 265 -5.87 7.06 5.04
N GLY A 266 -4.96 6.11 4.83
CA GLY A 266 -4.23 5.43 5.88
C GLY A 266 -4.98 4.25 6.47
N VAL A 267 -4.26 3.44 7.25
CA VAL A 267 -4.78 2.28 7.96
C VAL A 267 -4.44 2.39 9.44
N HIS A 268 -5.36 2.01 10.31
CA HIS A 268 -5.19 2.15 11.74
C HIS A 268 -4.68 0.85 12.38
N MET A 269 -3.57 0.94 13.11
CA MET A 269 -3.06 -0.13 13.96
C MET A 269 -3.23 0.25 15.43
N GLN A 270 -3.98 -0.58 16.16
CA GLN A 270 -4.25 -0.38 17.58
C GLN A 270 -3.16 -1.01 18.46
N ARG A 271 -2.76 -2.23 18.13
CA ARG A 271 -1.70 -3.02 18.79
C ARG A 271 -1.08 -3.98 17.78
N ASP A 272 0.09 -4.51 18.10
CA ASP A 272 0.78 -5.45 17.22
C ASP A 272 -0.08 -6.71 16.97
N LEU A 273 -0.29 -7.03 15.70
CA LEU A 273 -1.07 -8.14 15.15
C LEU A 273 -2.47 -8.30 15.73
N GLY A 274 -3.00 -7.25 16.36
CA GLY A 274 -4.23 -7.34 17.13
C GLY A 274 -5.41 -6.68 16.45
N ILE A 275 -6.53 -7.39 16.47
CA ILE A 275 -7.83 -6.86 16.11
C ILE A 275 -8.56 -6.54 17.41
N ILE A 276 -9.08 -5.32 17.55
CA ILE A 276 -10.09 -4.99 18.55
C ILE A 276 -11.41 -4.86 17.79
N PRO A 277 -12.38 -5.76 18.02
CA PRO A 277 -13.70 -5.63 17.43
C PRO A 277 -14.33 -4.29 17.82
N GLU A 278 -14.99 -3.67 16.87
CA GLU A 278 -15.92 -2.55 17.11
C GLU A 278 -17.18 -3.06 17.83
#